data_AF-D0IA41-F1
#
_entry.id   AF-D0IA41-F1
#
_cell.length_a   1.000
_cell.length_b   1.000
_cell.length_c   1.000
_cell.angle_alpha   90.00
_cell.angle_beta   90.00
_cell.angle_gamma   90.00
#
_symmetry.space_group_name_H-M   'P 1'
#
loop_
_entity.id
_entity.type
_entity.pdbx_description
1 polymer ?
#
loop_
_entity_poly.entity_id
_entity_poly.type
_entity_poly.pdbx_seq_one_letter_code
_entity_poly.pdbx_strand_id
1 'polypeptide(L)'
;MSITDKQLRAIANSNSYDGPSELNDGEGLIAKISPKANITFQYRCRFNGANKRFRIGKYPTTTLKNARQIHKRMLELRKEGRNPEIALTGETEFVTLKDCVDY
;
A
#
# COMPACT_ATOMS: atom_id res chain seq x y z
N MET A 1 -6.09 -15.10 -2.77
CA MET A 1 -5.49 -15.51 -1.49
C MET A 1 -4.99 -14.27 -0.80
N SER A 2 -5.33 -14.08 0.46
CA SER A 2 -4.85 -12.97 1.30
C SER A 2 -3.60 -13.40 2.06
N ILE A 3 -2.68 -12.45 2.31
CA ILE A 3 -1.46 -12.73 3.06
C ILE A 3 -1.76 -12.83 4.55
N THR A 4 -0.93 -13.59 5.27
CA THR A 4 -1.06 -13.78 6.72
C THR A 4 0.19 -13.28 7.43
N ASP A 5 0.04 -12.78 8.67
CA ASP A 5 1.17 -12.29 9.45
C ASP A 5 2.21 -13.40 9.72
N LYS A 6 1.76 -14.63 9.98
CA LYS A 6 2.63 -15.80 10.15
C LYS A 6 3.53 -16.02 8.93
N GLN A 7 2.99 -15.89 7.73
CA GLN A 7 3.75 -16.03 6.49
C GLN A 7 4.79 -14.92 6.34
N LEU A 8 4.40 -13.66 6.60
CA LEU A 8 5.33 -12.52 6.52
C LEU A 8 6.44 -12.63 7.55
N ARG A 9 6.12 -13.07 8.77
CA ARG A 9 7.10 -13.28 9.84
C ARG A 9 8.11 -14.37 9.48
N ALA A 10 7.65 -15.49 8.93
CA ALA A 10 8.52 -16.56 8.46
C ALA A 10 9.51 -16.08 7.38
N ILE A 11 9.03 -15.27 6.44
CA ILE A 11 9.87 -14.67 5.40
C ILE A 11 10.86 -13.69 6.00
N ALA A 12 10.41 -12.73 6.81
CA ALA A 12 11.27 -11.70 7.39
C ALA A 12 12.38 -12.25 8.31
N ASN A 13 12.17 -13.42 8.90
CA ASN A 13 13.18 -14.13 9.70
C ASN A 13 14.16 -14.97 8.86
N SER A 14 13.94 -15.10 7.54
CA SER A 14 14.81 -15.83 6.64
C SER A 14 15.94 -14.93 6.14
N ASN A 15 17.18 -15.43 6.06
CA ASN A 15 18.30 -14.64 5.54
C ASN A 15 18.24 -14.43 4.02
N SER A 16 17.61 -15.36 3.31
CA SER A 16 17.43 -15.35 1.86
C SER A 16 16.02 -15.81 1.50
N TYR A 17 15.46 -15.23 0.44
CA TYR A 17 14.13 -15.57 -0.05
C TYR A 17 14.16 -15.89 -1.54
N ASP A 18 13.74 -17.12 -1.88
CA ASP A 18 13.68 -17.65 -3.25
C ASP A 18 12.24 -17.70 -3.83
N GLY A 19 11.27 -17.28 -3.02
CA GLY A 19 9.86 -17.29 -3.43
C GLY A 19 9.46 -16.11 -4.33
N PRO A 20 8.16 -15.95 -4.60
CA PRO A 20 7.64 -14.86 -5.43
C PRO A 20 7.94 -13.48 -4.84
N SER A 21 8.51 -12.59 -5.65
CA SER A 21 8.89 -11.24 -5.23
C SER A 21 7.73 -10.33 -4.79
N GLU A 22 6.50 -10.70 -5.11
CA GLU A 22 5.29 -9.95 -4.76
C GLU A 22 4.20 -10.93 -4.29
N LEU A 23 3.68 -10.72 -3.09
CA LEU A 23 2.50 -11.41 -2.57
C LEU A 23 1.30 -10.46 -2.59
N ASN A 24 0.16 -10.92 -3.10
CA ASN A 24 -1.05 -10.11 -3.16
C ASN A 24 -1.91 -10.34 -1.90
N ASP A 25 -2.39 -9.26 -1.26
CA ASP A 25 -3.35 -9.34 -0.16
C ASP A 25 -4.81 -9.22 -0.65
N GLY A 26 -5.02 -8.41 -1.69
CA GLY A 26 -6.33 -8.10 -2.25
C GLY A 26 -6.47 -6.61 -2.60
N GLU A 27 -7.38 -6.29 -3.51
CA GLU A 27 -7.75 -4.90 -3.88
C GLU A 27 -6.57 -3.98 -4.28
N GLY A 28 -5.43 -4.56 -4.68
CA GLY A 28 -4.22 -3.82 -5.06
C GLY A 28 -3.16 -3.72 -3.97
N LEU A 29 -3.43 -4.15 -2.74
CA LEU A 29 -2.43 -4.26 -1.67
C LEU A 29 -1.49 -5.44 -1.94
N ILE A 30 -0.19 -5.16 -1.96
CA ILE A 30 0.88 -6.13 -2.20
C ILE A 30 1.95 -6.05 -1.11
N ALA A 31 2.55 -7.18 -0.78
CA ALA A 31 3.80 -7.27 -0.03
C ALA A 31 4.93 -7.60 -1.01
N LYS A 32 5.78 -6.61 -1.30
CA LYS A 32 6.99 -6.80 -2.10
C LYS A 32 8.08 -7.36 -1.21
N ILE A 33 8.71 -8.45 -1.65
CA ILE A 33 9.77 -9.15 -0.95
C ILE A 33 11.07 -9.01 -1.74
N SER A 34 12.15 -8.64 -1.06
CA SER A 34 13.50 -8.61 -1.64
C SER A 34 14.18 -9.98 -1.52
N PRO A 35 15.24 -10.28 -2.31
CA PRO A 35 16.03 -11.50 -2.14
C PRO A 35 16.64 -11.66 -0.73
N LYS A 36 16.88 -10.54 -0.04
CA LYS A 36 17.32 -10.49 1.37
C LYS A 36 16.15 -10.57 2.37
N ALA A 37 15.02 -11.11 1.94
CA ALA A 37 13.78 -11.27 2.70
C ALA A 37 13.16 -10.00 3.34
N ASN A 38 13.64 -8.80 3.00
CA ASN A 38 12.98 -7.55 3.40
C ASN A 38 11.61 -7.43 2.73
N ILE A 39 10.60 -7.04 3.52
CA ILE A 39 9.21 -6.93 3.06
C ILE A 39 8.77 -5.48 3.10
N THR A 40 8.19 -5.00 2.00
CA THR A 40 7.59 -3.67 1.88
C THR A 40 6.16 -3.77 1.38
N PHE A 41 5.21 -3.23 2.13
CA PHE A 41 3.83 -3.08 1.68
C PHE A 41 3.71 -1.97 0.65
N GLN A 42 3.02 -2.26 -0.44
CA GLN A 42 2.70 -1.30 -1.48
C GLN A 42 1.25 -1.43 -1.89
N TYR A 43 0.68 -0.34 -2.38
CA TYR A 43 -0.63 -0.33 -3.01
C TYR A 43 -0.46 -0.01 -4.50
N ARG A 44 -0.86 -0.96 -5.34
CA ARG A 44 -0.89 -0.80 -6.79
C ARG A 44 -2.30 -0.48 -7.23
N CYS A 45 -2.50 0.69 -7.85
CA CYS A 45 -3.79 1.05 -8.41
C CYS A 45 -3.66 1.90 -9.67
N ARG A 46 -4.79 2.07 -10.35
CA ARG A 46 -4.93 3.06 -11.42
C ARG A 46 -5.58 4.31 -10.84
N PHE A 47 -4.87 5.43 -10.92
CA PHE A 47 -5.35 6.73 -10.49
C PHE A 47 -5.17 7.72 -11.64
N ASN A 48 -6.24 8.42 -12.02
CA ASN A 48 -6.27 9.36 -13.13
C ASN A 48 -5.70 8.78 -14.45
N GLY A 49 -6.12 7.57 -14.83
CA GLY A 49 -5.64 6.87 -16.03
C GLY A 49 -4.22 6.28 -15.96
N ALA A 50 -3.42 6.64 -14.95
CA ALA A 50 -2.05 6.17 -14.80
C ALA A 50 -1.95 5.00 -13.79
N ASN A 51 -1.09 4.01 -14.08
CA ASN A 51 -0.74 2.98 -13.12
C ASN A 51 0.24 3.56 -12.09
N LYS A 52 -0.19 3.68 -10.83
CA LYS A 52 0.63 4.18 -9.71
C LYS A 52 0.89 3.07 -8.69
N ARG A 53 2.02 3.18 -8.00
CA ARG A 53 2.41 2.32 -6.87
C ARG A 53 2.75 3.19 -5.67
N PHE A 54 2.03 3.02 -4.58
CA PHE A 54 2.21 3.78 -3.35
C PHE A 54 2.88 2.91 -2.31
N ARG A 55 3.96 3.37 -1.70
CA ARG A 55 4.66 2.63 -0.66
C ARG A 55 4.00 2.88 0.69
N ILE A 56 3.48 1.84 1.32
CA ILE A 56 2.81 1.97 2.63
C ILE A 56 3.81 1.95 3.78
N GLY A 57 4.73 0.98 3.77
CA GLY A 57 5.67 0.81 4.87
C GLY A 57 6.46 -0.48 4.79
N LYS A 58 7.42 -0.66 5.69
CA LYS A 58 8.24 -1.87 5.79
C LYS A 58 7.75 -2.74 6.95
N TYR A 59 7.68 -4.05 6.76
CA TYR A 59 7.48 -4.98 7.86
C TYR A 59 8.83 -5.22 8.58
N PRO A 60 8.86 -5.40 9.92
CA PRO A 60 7.73 -5.44 10.85
C PRO A 60 7.29 -4.07 11.39
N THR A 61 8.00 -2.97 11.06
CA THR A 61 7.67 -1.61 11.54
C THR A 61 6.21 -1.22 11.26
N THR A 62 5.72 -1.54 10.08
CA THR A 62 4.30 -1.51 9.72
C THR A 62 3.79 -2.93 9.77
N THR A 63 2.83 -3.21 10.65
CA THR A 63 2.19 -4.53 10.72
C THR A 63 1.22 -4.73 9.55
N LEU A 64 0.88 -5.97 9.23
CA LEU A 64 -0.13 -6.28 8.19
C LEU A 64 -1.48 -5.60 8.50
N LYS A 65 -1.86 -5.55 9.78
CA LYS A 65 -3.08 -4.86 10.22
C LYS A 65 -3.04 -3.37 9.90
N ASN A 66 -1.93 -2.69 10.25
CA ASN A 66 -1.77 -1.26 9.94
C ASN A 66 -1.71 -1.01 8.44
N ALA A 67 -1.02 -1.87 7.68
CA ALA A 67 -0.96 -1.78 6.23
C ALA A 67 -2.36 -1.86 5.60
N ARG A 68 -3.20 -2.81 6.05
CA ARG A 68 -4.61 -2.92 5.62
C ARG A 68 -5.44 -1.69 6.01
N GLN A 69 -5.22 -1.12 7.18
CA GLN A 69 -5.93 0.09 7.61
C GLN A 69 -5.57 1.32 6.76
N ILE A 70 -4.27 1.52 6.48
CA ILE A 70 -3.80 2.60 5.59
C ILE A 70 -4.33 2.37 4.18
N HIS A 71 -4.25 1.14 3.68
CA HIS A 71 -4.79 0.76 2.37
C HIS A 71 -6.30 1.05 2.26
N LYS A 72 -7.08 0.75 3.31
CA LYS A 72 -8.51 1.10 3.32
C LYS A 72 -8.72 2.61 3.17
N ARG A 73 -7.94 3.44 3.86
CA ARG A 73 -8.00 4.91 3.69
C ARG A 73 -7.62 5.34 2.27
N MET A 74 -6.59 4.72 1.68
CA MET A 74 -6.20 4.97 0.28
C MET A 74 -7.31 4.62 -0.72
N LEU A 75 -8.06 3.55 -0.46
CA LEU A 75 -9.20 3.15 -1.29
C LEU A 75 -10.31 4.21 -1.22
N GLU A 76 -10.64 4.69 -0.02
CA GLU A 76 -11.65 5.73 0.15
C GLU A 76 -11.24 7.03 -0.55
N LEU A 77 -10.01 7.51 -0.34
CA LEU A 77 -9.48 8.69 -1.04
C LEU A 77 -9.52 8.53 -2.55
N ARG A 78 -9.17 7.35 -3.08
CA ARG A 78 -9.23 7.07 -4.52
C ARG A 78 -10.66 7.12 -5.05
N LYS A 79 -11.65 6.64 -4.28
CA LYS A 79 -13.07 6.73 -4.65
C LYS A 79 -13.56 8.17 -4.67
N GLU A 80 -13.04 9.00 -3.77
CA GLU A 80 -13.27 10.45 -3.74
C GLU A 80 -12.49 11.22 -4.83
N GLY A 81 -11.71 10.53 -5.68
CA GLY A 81 -10.87 11.18 -6.71
C GLY A 81 -9.62 11.88 -6.15
N ARG A 82 -9.32 11.70 -4.87
CA ARG A 82 -8.18 12.31 -4.17
C ARG A 82 -6.94 11.42 -4.23
N ASN A 83 -5.76 12.04 -4.11
CA ASN A 83 -4.50 11.32 -4.13
C ASN A 83 -4.39 10.38 -2.91
N PRO A 84 -4.24 9.05 -3.09
CA PRO A 84 -4.11 8.11 -1.98
C PRO A 84 -2.82 8.31 -1.16
N GLU A 85 -1.82 9.07 -1.63
CA GLU A 85 -0.62 9.40 -0.85
C GLU A 85 -0.93 10.16 0.44
N ILE A 86 -2.03 10.92 0.46
CA ILE A 86 -2.51 11.67 1.64
C ILE A 86 -2.67 10.74 2.86
N ALA A 87 -3.04 9.47 2.64
CA ALA A 87 -3.19 8.50 3.73
C ALA A 87 -1.87 8.14 4.44
N LEU A 88 -0.71 8.43 3.84
CA LEU A 88 0.62 8.13 4.38
C LEU A 88 1.24 9.30 5.11
N THR A 89 1.24 10.48 4.48
CA THR A 89 1.91 11.67 5.00
C THR A 89 1.09 12.39 6.06
N GLY A 90 -0.23 12.22 6.08
CA GLY A 90 -1.10 13.01 6.95
C GLY A 90 -1.14 14.50 6.60
N GLU A 91 -0.35 14.92 5.62
CA GLU A 91 -0.50 16.21 4.95
C GLU A 91 -1.78 16.15 4.14
N THR A 92 -2.78 16.89 4.61
CA THR A 92 -3.86 17.41 3.77
C THR A 92 -3.19 18.19 2.63
N GLU A 93 -3.07 17.57 1.45
CA GLU A 93 -2.98 18.38 0.23
C GLU A 93 -4.18 19.33 0.30
N PHE A 94 -3.88 20.63 0.44
CA PHE A 94 -4.84 21.70 0.31
C PHE A 94 -5.72 21.36 -0.87
N VAL A 95 -7.03 21.27 -0.65
CA VAL A 95 -8.02 21.21 -1.73
C VAL A 95 -7.74 22.44 -2.58
N THR A 96 -6.98 22.28 -3.67
CA THR A 96 -6.86 23.35 -4.64
C THR A 96 -8.28 23.59 -5.14
N LEU A 97 -8.71 24.85 -5.07
CA LEU A 97 -10.05 25.38 -5.37
C LEU A 97 -10.61 25.06 -6.78
N LYS A 98 -10.06 24.08 -7.48
CA LYS A 98 -10.46 23.62 -8.81
C LYS A 98 -11.61 22.61 -8.81
N ASP A 99 -12.02 22.10 -7.66
CA ASP A 99 -13.16 21.17 -7.51
C ASP A 99 -14.43 21.85 -6.96
N CYS A 100 -14.42 23.19 -6.80
CA CYS A 100 -15.57 23.96 -6.31
C CYS A 100 -16.39 24.66 -7.40
N VAL A 101 -16.21 24.32 -8.69
CA VAL A 101 -17.07 24.87 -9.75
C VAL A 101 -17.37 23.79 -10.79
N ASP A 102 -18.43 23.03 -10.54
CA ASP A 102 -19.36 22.65 -11.60
C ASP A 102 -20.74 23.07 -11.08
N TYR A 103 -21.23 24.20 -11.61
CA TYR A 103 -22.52 24.83 -11.31
C TYR A 103 -23.47 24.54 -12.47
#